data_AF-A0A661AJJ4-F1
#
_entry.id   AF-A0A661AJJ4-F1
#
_cell.length_a   1.000
_cell.length_b   1.000
_cell.length_c   1.000
_cell.angle_alpha   90.00
_cell.angle_beta   90.00
_cell.angle_gamma   90.00
#
_symmetry.space_group_name_H-M   'P 1'
#
loop_
_entity.id
_entity.type
_entity.pdbx_description
1 polymer ?
#
loop_
_entity_poly.entity_id
_entity_poly.type
_entity_poly.pdbx_seq_one_letter_code
_entity_poly.pdbx_strand_id
1 'polypeptide(L)'
;MKKFFIIIGLVGILFVGCSQETDETAIETLITDVYSDLFSIEDDYQKPEGDSVTSSQKKDYAFVFWWRELQDVSRNINISIEGDSAFVTINKELSGIMHRYPTDTWPPEDSILIDIPKDFQDNALRYVVLKRDGNPRIHRGWRIVAVSGAKILSPTRPFQIDSVKIVSADSSLIYTVKDPLELVNIDSIMKIERLGEATISVYTSPDSVEVCVFVHTRGYMRVHRYRIMEKAPGVYCGRWLASPMEGRRRLGIDVLTYETIFNDSTGYEGEGWVILYESTGE
;
A
#
# COMPACT_ATOMS: atom_id res chain seq x y z
N MET A 1 -12.18 41.41 -68.45
CA MET A 1 -10.97 41.76 -67.66
C MET A 1 -11.41 42.38 -66.35
N LYS A 2 -11.45 41.59 -65.27
CA LYS A 2 -11.83 42.05 -63.92
C LYS A 2 -10.66 41.72 -62.99
N LYS A 3 -10.11 42.76 -62.36
CA LYS A 3 -9.09 42.69 -61.30
C LYS A 3 -9.76 42.14 -60.04
N PHE A 4 -9.12 41.19 -59.36
CA PHE A 4 -9.50 40.83 -57.99
C PHE A 4 -8.26 40.71 -57.11
N PHE A 5 -8.47 41.16 -55.87
CA PHE A 5 -7.50 41.65 -54.91
C PHE A 5 -6.69 40.55 -54.22
N ILE A 6 -5.45 40.92 -53.90
CA ILE A 6 -4.58 40.29 -52.90
C ILE A 6 -5.27 40.41 -51.52
N ILE A 7 -5.48 39.29 -50.84
CA ILE A 7 -5.78 39.27 -49.40
C ILE A 7 -4.63 38.55 -48.68
N ILE A 8 -4.13 39.30 -47.71
CA ILE A 8 -2.97 39.10 -46.85
C ILE A 8 -3.14 37.86 -45.98
N GLY A 9 -2.12 37.00 -45.98
CA GLY A 9 -1.97 35.92 -45.03
C GLY A 9 -1.66 36.47 -43.64
N LEU A 10 -2.50 36.13 -42.68
CA LEU A 10 -2.25 36.33 -41.25
C LEU A 10 -2.08 34.95 -40.61
N VAL A 11 -0.87 34.41 -40.75
CA VAL A 11 -0.42 33.24 -40.00
C VAL A 11 -0.16 33.72 -38.57
N GLY A 12 -1.17 33.61 -37.72
CA GLY A 12 -1.01 33.72 -36.28
C GLY A 12 -0.27 32.49 -35.77
N ILE A 13 1.05 32.61 -35.65
CA ILE A 13 1.89 31.65 -34.92
C ILE A 13 1.51 31.77 -33.45
N LEU A 14 0.60 30.90 -33.00
CA LEU A 14 0.43 30.60 -31.58
C LEU A 14 1.70 29.85 -31.15
N PHE A 15 2.67 30.60 -30.62
CA PHE A 15 3.70 30.04 -29.76
C PHE A 15 3.00 29.48 -28.52
N VAL A 16 2.56 28.22 -28.60
CA VAL A 16 2.31 27.40 -27.43
C VAL A 16 3.67 27.24 -26.76
N GLY A 17 3.95 28.11 -25.80
CA GLY A 17 5.12 28.02 -24.95
C GLY A 17 5.08 26.67 -24.26
N CYS A 18 6.00 25.79 -24.65
CA CYS A 18 6.29 24.57 -23.92
C CYS A 18 6.85 25.03 -22.57
N SER A 19 6.00 25.08 -21.54
CA SER A 19 6.43 25.47 -20.20
C SER A 19 7.51 24.48 -19.77
N GLN A 20 8.70 25.00 -19.51
CA GLN A 20 9.83 24.18 -19.10
C GLN A 20 9.46 23.48 -17.79
N GLU A 21 9.55 22.14 -17.78
CA GLU A 21 9.31 21.32 -16.59
C GLU A 21 10.17 21.82 -15.43
N THR A 22 9.58 22.03 -14.25
CA THR A 22 10.33 22.38 -13.03
C THR A 22 10.86 21.12 -12.35
N ASP A 23 11.79 21.28 -11.41
CA ASP A 23 12.31 20.14 -10.66
C ASP A 23 11.21 19.47 -9.83
N GLU A 24 10.32 20.25 -9.23
CA GLU A 24 9.17 19.76 -8.47
C GLU A 24 8.22 18.96 -9.34
N THR A 25 7.85 19.47 -10.53
CA THR A 25 7.00 18.74 -11.47
C THR A 25 7.66 17.45 -11.93
N ALA A 26 8.96 17.46 -12.24
CA ALA A 26 9.69 16.27 -12.63
C ALA A 26 9.72 15.19 -11.54
N ILE A 27 9.96 15.60 -10.28
CA ILE A 27 9.95 14.72 -9.12
C ILE A 27 8.54 14.19 -8.84
N GLU A 28 7.52 15.03 -8.94
CA GLU A 28 6.13 14.64 -8.76
C GLU A 28 5.73 13.60 -9.80
N THR A 29 6.00 13.82 -11.09
CA THR A 29 5.74 12.86 -12.18
C THR A 29 6.45 11.53 -11.96
N LEU A 30 7.70 11.53 -11.47
CA LEU A 30 8.40 10.29 -11.11
C LEU A 30 7.58 9.49 -10.07
N ILE A 31 7.07 10.16 -9.05
CA ILE A 31 6.37 9.53 -7.94
C ILE A 31 4.92 9.15 -8.31
N THR A 32 4.22 9.97 -9.08
CA THR A 32 2.80 9.76 -9.38
C THR A 32 2.58 8.85 -10.57
N ASP A 33 3.46 8.89 -11.57
CA ASP A 33 3.20 8.27 -12.87
C ASP A 33 4.17 7.12 -13.10
N VAL A 34 5.48 7.41 -13.08
CA VAL A 34 6.54 6.44 -13.44
C VAL A 34 6.64 5.31 -12.42
N TYR A 35 6.60 5.64 -11.14
CA TYR A 35 6.65 4.68 -10.04
C TYR A 35 5.29 4.49 -9.36
N SER A 36 4.20 4.80 -10.07
CA SER A 36 2.82 4.65 -9.58
C SER A 36 2.57 3.30 -8.91
N ASP A 37 2.97 2.18 -9.54
CA ASP A 37 2.82 0.83 -8.99
C ASP A 37 3.50 0.62 -7.61
N LEU A 38 4.56 1.38 -7.32
CA LEU A 38 5.31 1.30 -6.06
C LEU A 38 4.68 2.19 -4.98
N PHE A 39 3.95 3.24 -5.37
CA PHE A 39 3.42 4.27 -4.48
C PHE A 39 1.90 4.30 -4.38
N SER A 40 1.17 3.62 -5.27
CA SER A 40 -0.27 3.42 -5.15
C SER A 40 -0.52 2.42 -4.02
N ILE A 41 -1.47 2.74 -3.14
CA ILE A 41 -2.04 1.83 -2.14
C ILE A 41 -3.56 1.72 -2.32
N GLU A 42 -4.14 2.61 -3.12
CA GLU A 42 -5.57 2.76 -3.37
C GLU A 42 -6.14 1.55 -4.11
N ASP A 43 -5.39 0.99 -5.06
CA ASP A 43 -5.76 -0.22 -5.81
C ASP A 43 -6.00 -1.42 -4.88
N ASP A 44 -5.34 -1.41 -3.70
CA ASP A 44 -5.48 -2.47 -2.70
C ASP A 44 -6.73 -2.29 -1.83
N TYR A 45 -7.44 -1.16 -1.88
CA TYR A 45 -8.72 -0.97 -1.18
C TYR A 45 -9.90 -1.32 -2.10
N GLN A 46 -9.92 -0.80 -3.33
CA GLN A 46 -11.12 -0.70 -4.19
C GLN A 46 -11.69 -2.00 -4.77
N LYS A 47 -11.12 -3.17 -4.46
CA LYS A 47 -11.61 -4.44 -5.00
C LYS A 47 -12.47 -5.19 -3.99
N PRO A 48 -13.69 -5.63 -4.36
CA PRO A 48 -14.55 -6.46 -3.53
C PRO A 48 -14.03 -7.91 -3.42
N GLU A 49 -12.72 -8.14 -3.62
CA GLU A 49 -12.04 -9.43 -3.47
C GLU A 49 -11.74 -9.73 -1.99
N GLY A 50 -12.62 -9.26 -1.09
CA GLY A 50 -12.40 -9.07 0.35
C GLY A 50 -11.72 -10.20 1.13
N ASP A 51 -11.28 -9.81 2.32
CA ASP A 51 -10.57 -10.63 3.27
C ASP A 51 -11.53 -11.58 4.01
N SER A 52 -11.05 -12.77 4.37
CA SER A 52 -11.80 -13.74 5.16
C SER A 52 -11.11 -14.01 6.50
N VAL A 53 -11.91 -14.07 7.57
CA VAL A 53 -11.45 -14.35 8.93
C VAL A 53 -12.27 -15.48 9.50
N THR A 54 -11.64 -16.49 10.09
CA THR A 54 -12.31 -17.47 10.95
C THR A 54 -12.19 -17.07 12.43
N SER A 55 -13.28 -17.11 13.20
CA SER A 55 -13.19 -16.97 14.66
C SER A 55 -12.35 -18.11 15.24
N SER A 56 -11.31 -17.78 16.02
CA SER A 56 -10.41 -18.77 16.61
C SER A 56 -10.85 -19.25 18.00
N GLN A 57 -11.86 -18.61 18.61
CA GLN A 57 -12.17 -18.81 20.04
C GLN A 57 -13.49 -19.50 20.36
N LYS A 58 -14.39 -19.75 19.40
CA LYS A 58 -15.63 -20.51 19.68
C LYS A 58 -15.93 -21.47 18.53
N LYS A 59 -16.50 -22.63 18.89
CA LYS A 59 -16.95 -23.71 17.97
C LYS A 59 -18.08 -23.29 17.02
N ASP A 60 -18.42 -22.02 16.99
CA ASP A 60 -19.40 -21.45 16.07
C ASP A 60 -18.60 -20.80 14.93
N TYR A 61 -18.68 -21.39 13.75
CA TYR A 61 -17.94 -20.99 12.56
C TYR A 61 -18.47 -19.64 12.03
N ALA A 62 -18.10 -18.54 12.68
CA ALA A 62 -18.26 -17.21 12.10
C ALA A 62 -17.03 -16.91 11.23
N PHE A 63 -17.14 -17.22 9.94
CA PHE A 63 -16.41 -16.50 8.91
C PHE A 63 -16.94 -15.04 8.86
N VAL A 64 -16.06 -14.06 8.81
CA VAL A 64 -16.45 -12.69 8.40
C VAL A 64 -15.72 -12.41 7.11
N PHE A 65 -16.46 -12.10 6.05
CA PHE A 65 -15.91 -11.50 4.85
C PHE A 65 -15.93 -9.98 5.02
N TRP A 66 -14.82 -9.31 4.74
CA TRP A 66 -14.76 -7.85 4.87
C TRP A 66 -13.89 -7.22 3.79
N TRP A 67 -14.19 -5.97 3.45
CA TRP A 67 -13.37 -5.18 2.52
C TRP A 67 -13.57 -3.69 2.77
N ARG A 68 -12.76 -2.84 2.15
CA ARG A 68 -12.83 -1.38 2.31
C ARG A 68 -13.15 -0.70 0.97
N GLU A 69 -14.21 0.07 0.92
CA GLU A 69 -14.55 0.98 -0.17
C GLU A 69 -13.98 2.37 0.12
N LEU A 70 -13.07 2.87 -0.72
CA LEU A 70 -12.58 4.25 -0.61
C LEU A 70 -13.63 5.22 -1.16
N GLN A 71 -13.99 6.22 -0.36
CA GLN A 71 -14.87 7.31 -0.78
C GLN A 71 -14.10 8.60 -1.05
N ASP A 72 -13.08 8.88 -0.24
CA ASP A 72 -12.25 10.06 -0.41
C ASP A 72 -10.76 9.73 -0.21
N VAL A 73 -9.94 10.37 -1.04
CA VAL A 73 -8.47 10.25 -1.02
C VAL A 73 -7.88 11.63 -1.22
N SER A 74 -7.28 12.17 -0.16
CA SER A 74 -6.47 13.38 -0.22
C SER A 74 -4.99 12.99 -0.24
N ARG A 75 -4.23 13.52 -1.19
CA ARG A 75 -2.80 13.26 -1.34
C ARG A 75 -2.03 14.57 -1.26
N ASN A 76 -1.05 14.61 -0.35
CA ASN A 76 -0.15 15.73 -0.19
C ASN A 76 1.30 15.25 -0.36
N ILE A 77 1.99 15.81 -1.36
CA ILE A 77 3.40 15.52 -1.65
C ILE A 77 4.21 16.77 -1.32
N ASN A 78 5.04 16.69 -0.28
CA ASN A 78 5.95 17.76 0.12
C ASN A 78 7.34 17.47 -0.41
N ILE A 79 7.89 18.34 -1.24
CA ILE A 79 9.21 18.20 -1.87
C ILE A 79 10.14 19.28 -1.31
N SER A 80 11.28 18.87 -0.73
CA SER A 80 12.37 19.77 -0.32
C SER A 80 13.61 19.48 -1.17
N ILE A 81 14.10 20.48 -1.90
CA ILE A 81 15.26 20.34 -2.78
C ILE A 81 16.47 21.05 -2.15
N GLU A 82 17.57 20.31 -1.99
CA GLU A 82 18.84 20.78 -1.46
C GLU A 82 19.96 20.44 -2.46
N GLY A 83 20.23 21.37 -3.38
CA GLY A 83 21.16 21.16 -4.48
C GLY A 83 20.72 20.00 -5.39
N ASP A 84 21.55 18.96 -5.48
CA ASP A 84 21.30 17.77 -6.29
C ASP A 84 20.59 16.65 -5.51
N SER A 85 20.07 16.94 -4.32
CA SER A 85 19.26 16.00 -3.52
C SER A 85 17.86 16.55 -3.30
N ALA A 86 16.86 15.66 -3.31
CA ALA A 86 15.50 16.00 -2.95
C ALA A 86 14.93 15.01 -1.94
N PHE A 87 14.24 15.54 -0.93
CA PHE A 87 13.61 14.78 0.14
C PHE A 87 12.11 14.97 0.02
N VAL A 88 11.39 13.86 -0.14
CA VAL A 88 9.95 13.88 -0.40
C VAL A 88 9.21 13.16 0.71
N THR A 89 8.18 13.82 1.24
CA THR A 89 7.21 13.23 2.15
C THR A 89 5.87 13.10 1.44
N ILE A 90 5.37 11.88 1.36
CA ILE A 90 4.07 11.57 0.77
C ILE A 90 3.12 11.25 1.93
N ASN A 91 2.10 12.08 2.10
CA ASN A 91 1.01 11.86 3.04
C ASN A 91 -0.28 11.62 2.25
N LYS A 92 -1.03 10.58 2.62
CA LYS A 92 -2.37 10.31 2.09
C LYS A 92 -3.35 10.21 3.24
N GLU A 93 -4.47 10.90 3.13
CA GLU A 93 -5.63 10.72 4.00
C GLU A 93 -6.65 9.92 3.21
N LEU A 94 -7.07 8.79 3.76
CA LEU A 94 -7.99 7.85 3.15
C LEU A 94 -9.23 7.78 4.04
N SER A 95 -10.42 7.91 3.46
CA SER A 95 -11.66 7.63 4.18
C SER A 95 -12.65 6.88 3.31
N GLY A 96 -13.55 6.15 3.96
CA GLY A 96 -14.60 5.41 3.29
C GLY A 96 -15.27 4.40 4.21
N ILE A 97 -15.77 3.30 3.62
CA ILE A 97 -16.60 2.33 4.31
C ILE A 97 -15.91 0.96 4.36
N MET A 98 -15.82 0.39 5.54
CA MET A 98 -15.45 -1.01 5.75
C MET A 98 -16.72 -1.85 5.79
N HIS A 99 -16.92 -2.65 4.76
CA HIS A 99 -18.03 -3.59 4.66
C HIS A 99 -17.69 -4.87 5.39
N ARG A 100 -18.65 -5.43 6.13
CA ARG A 100 -18.47 -6.66 6.92
C ARG A 100 -19.68 -7.55 6.75
N TYR A 101 -19.45 -8.82 6.46
CA TYR A 101 -20.49 -9.83 6.22
C TYR A 101 -20.23 -11.02 7.13
N PRO A 102 -20.83 -11.03 8.34
CA PRO A 102 -20.80 -12.17 9.25
C PRO A 102 -21.48 -13.40 8.65
N THR A 103 -20.97 -14.61 8.91
CA THR A 103 -21.55 -15.87 8.37
C THR A 103 -22.48 -16.61 9.31
N ASP A 104 -22.77 -16.07 10.49
CA ASP A 104 -24.02 -16.39 11.18
C ASP A 104 -25.25 -15.96 10.35
N THR A 105 -25.06 -15.19 9.27
CA THR A 105 -26.03 -15.04 8.19
C THR A 105 -25.88 -16.10 7.09
N TRP A 106 -25.22 -17.26 7.31
CA TRP A 106 -24.97 -18.31 6.30
C TRP A 106 -25.33 -19.75 6.75
N PRO A 107 -26.07 -20.53 5.94
CA PRO A 107 -26.82 -20.07 4.79
C PRO A 107 -27.92 -19.13 5.28
N PRO A 108 -28.14 -17.99 4.61
CA PRO A 108 -29.16 -17.07 5.08
C PRO A 108 -30.52 -17.78 4.93
N GLU A 109 -31.41 -17.67 5.93
CA GLU A 109 -32.79 -18.21 5.81
C GLU A 109 -33.44 -17.71 4.50
N ASP A 110 -33.03 -16.53 4.02
CA ASP A 110 -33.48 -15.88 2.79
C ASP A 110 -32.40 -15.73 1.68
N SER A 111 -31.25 -16.40 1.76
CA SER A 111 -30.12 -16.24 0.81
C SER A 111 -29.49 -14.81 0.69
N ILE A 112 -29.70 -13.91 1.66
CA ILE A 112 -29.11 -12.57 1.68
C ILE A 112 -27.94 -12.48 2.68
N LEU A 113 -26.75 -12.14 2.20
CA LEU A 113 -25.64 -11.67 3.04
C LEU A 113 -25.97 -10.27 3.56
N ILE A 114 -25.92 -10.07 4.88
CA ILE A 114 -26.19 -8.76 5.49
C ILE A 114 -24.86 -8.00 5.60
N ASP A 115 -24.79 -6.84 4.95
CA ASP A 115 -23.67 -5.91 5.10
C ASP A 115 -23.82 -5.12 6.40
N ILE A 116 -22.75 -5.07 7.19
CA ILE A 116 -22.63 -4.27 8.40
C ILE A 116 -21.50 -3.25 8.21
N PRO A 117 -21.79 -2.11 7.56
CA PRO A 117 -20.78 -1.11 7.23
C PRO A 117 -20.23 -0.42 8.47
N LYS A 118 -18.99 0.04 8.39
CA LYS A 118 -18.31 0.83 9.40
C LYS A 118 -17.46 1.90 8.71
N ASP A 119 -17.59 3.15 9.11
CA ASP A 119 -16.73 4.20 8.57
C ASP A 119 -15.27 3.93 8.98
N PHE A 120 -14.35 4.10 8.04
CA PHE A 120 -12.92 4.07 8.33
C PHE A 120 -12.23 5.35 7.88
N GLN A 121 -11.16 5.67 8.61
CA GLN A 121 -10.21 6.71 8.24
C GLN A 121 -8.81 6.19 8.51
N ASP A 122 -7.92 6.37 7.54
CA ASP A 122 -6.51 6.02 7.63
C ASP A 122 -5.64 7.19 7.18
N ASN A 123 -4.47 7.34 7.79
CA ASN A 123 -3.41 8.23 7.32
C ASN A 123 -2.19 7.39 6.90
N ALA A 124 -1.78 7.49 5.65
CA ALA A 124 -0.63 6.80 5.11
C ALA A 124 0.55 7.76 4.90
N LEU A 125 1.71 7.39 5.43
CA LEU A 125 2.94 8.16 5.35
C LEU A 125 4.06 7.35 4.67
N ARG A 126 4.86 8.03 3.83
CA ARG A 126 6.06 7.47 3.19
C ARG A 126 7.09 8.56 2.90
N TYR A 127 8.37 8.16 2.90
CA TYR A 127 9.50 8.99 2.51
C TYR A 127 10.19 8.47 1.24
N VAL A 128 10.69 9.41 0.43
CA VAL A 128 11.48 9.14 -0.78
C VAL A 128 12.65 10.12 -0.82
N VAL A 129 13.82 9.63 -1.22
CA VAL A 129 14.99 10.47 -1.50
C VAL A 129 15.36 10.31 -2.97
N LEU A 130 15.55 11.43 -3.63
CA LEU A 130 15.98 11.50 -5.03
C LEU A 130 17.33 12.20 -5.14
N LYS A 131 18.09 11.85 -6.18
CA LYS A 131 19.30 12.56 -6.59
C LYS A 131 19.25 12.96 -8.05
N ARG A 132 19.86 14.09 -8.37
CA ARG A 132 19.99 14.64 -9.71
C ARG A 132 21.33 14.25 -10.36
N ASP A 133 21.54 12.97 -10.58
CA ASP A 133 22.74 12.41 -11.19
C ASP A 133 22.44 11.48 -12.39
N GLY A 134 21.17 11.46 -12.84
CA GLY A 134 20.71 10.75 -14.02
C GLY A 134 20.83 11.57 -15.30
N ASN A 135 20.14 11.12 -16.36
CA ASN A 135 20.12 11.81 -17.65
C ASN A 135 19.31 13.12 -17.58
N PRO A 136 19.89 14.31 -17.80
CA PRO A 136 19.19 15.60 -17.70
C PRO A 136 17.99 15.76 -18.66
N ARG A 137 17.88 14.91 -19.69
CA ARG A 137 16.75 14.90 -20.62
C ARG A 137 15.54 14.10 -20.12
N ILE A 138 15.70 13.31 -19.07
CA ILE A 138 14.66 12.45 -18.49
C ILE A 138 14.41 12.97 -17.08
N HIS A 139 13.24 13.55 -16.83
CA HIS A 139 12.86 14.13 -15.52
C HIS A 139 13.97 15.00 -14.92
N ARG A 140 14.64 15.80 -15.77
CA ARG A 140 15.73 16.71 -15.41
C ARG A 140 16.92 16.05 -14.70
N GLY A 141 17.09 14.73 -14.86
CA GLY A 141 18.16 13.94 -14.26
C GLY A 141 17.85 13.42 -12.85
N TRP A 142 16.65 13.67 -12.33
CA TRP A 142 16.22 13.12 -11.04
C TRP A 142 15.97 11.61 -11.13
N ARG A 143 16.42 10.88 -10.12
CA ARG A 143 16.09 9.47 -9.91
C ARG A 143 15.93 9.17 -8.43
N ILE A 144 15.08 8.19 -8.11
CA ILE A 144 14.92 7.68 -6.74
C ILE A 144 16.19 6.93 -6.35
N VAL A 145 16.74 7.23 -5.18
CA VAL A 145 17.91 6.54 -4.62
C VAL A 145 17.60 5.82 -3.31
N ALA A 146 16.65 6.34 -2.53
CA ALA A 146 16.17 5.67 -1.33
C ALA A 146 14.66 5.87 -1.19
N VAL A 147 14.03 4.90 -0.55
CA VAL A 147 12.59 4.86 -0.38
C VAL A 147 12.29 4.12 0.91
N SER A 148 11.27 4.57 1.64
CA SER A 148 10.74 3.81 2.77
C SER A 148 9.63 2.86 2.30
N GLY A 149 9.19 1.98 3.18
CA GLY A 149 7.86 1.40 3.10
C GLY A 149 6.74 2.45 3.23
N ALA A 150 5.56 2.04 3.66
CA ALA A 150 4.53 2.98 4.13
C ALA A 150 4.03 2.57 5.51
N LYS A 151 3.68 3.56 6.33
CA LYS A 151 2.97 3.38 7.59
C LYS A 151 1.57 3.94 7.45
N ILE A 152 0.57 3.13 7.73
CA ILE A 152 -0.85 3.45 7.57
C ILE A 152 -1.47 3.35 8.96
N LEU A 153 -2.08 4.42 9.43
CA LEU A 153 -2.58 4.51 10.79
C LEU A 153 -4.01 5.03 10.81
N SER A 154 -4.88 4.29 11.50
CA SER A 154 -6.16 4.84 11.93
C SER A 154 -5.96 5.88 13.07
N PRO A 155 -6.91 6.83 13.25
CA PRO A 155 -6.83 7.85 14.31
C PRO A 155 -6.75 7.26 15.72
N THR A 156 -7.46 6.16 15.97
CA THR A 156 -7.51 5.46 17.25
C THR A 156 -7.09 4.01 17.07
N ARG A 157 -6.06 3.59 17.80
CA ARG A 157 -5.64 2.19 17.87
C ARG A 157 -5.08 1.89 19.26
N PRO A 158 -5.57 0.83 19.94
CA PRO A 158 -5.06 0.44 21.25
C PRO A 158 -3.81 -0.45 21.16
N PHE A 159 -3.28 -0.68 19.96
CA PHE A 159 -2.12 -1.52 19.69
C PHE A 159 -1.17 -0.85 18.67
N GLN A 160 0.00 -1.45 18.47
CA GLN A 160 0.94 -1.11 17.41
C GLN A 160 1.61 -2.38 16.86
N ILE A 161 2.17 -2.28 15.65
CA ILE A 161 3.10 -3.28 15.13
C ILE A 161 4.50 -2.91 15.61
N ASP A 162 5.18 -3.83 16.29
CA ASP A 162 6.54 -3.62 16.78
C ASP A 162 7.59 -4.01 15.73
N SER A 163 7.34 -5.11 15.03
CA SER A 163 8.19 -5.56 13.93
C SER A 163 7.54 -6.59 13.03
N VAL A 164 8.07 -6.71 11.83
CA VAL A 164 7.75 -7.76 10.87
C VAL A 164 9.03 -8.49 10.50
N LYS A 165 9.06 -9.79 10.75
CA LYS A 165 10.18 -10.67 10.39
C LYS A 165 9.78 -11.57 9.22
N ILE A 166 10.64 -11.65 8.23
CA ILE A 166 10.48 -12.46 7.02
C ILE A 166 11.67 -13.41 6.94
N VAL A 167 11.40 -14.71 6.83
CA VAL A 167 12.43 -15.75 6.75
C VAL A 167 12.14 -16.62 5.54
N SER A 168 13.05 -16.71 4.58
CA SER A 168 12.88 -17.62 3.43
C SER A 168 12.81 -19.08 3.89
N ALA A 169 12.18 -19.94 3.08
CA ALA A 169 12.01 -21.35 3.42
C ALA A 169 13.34 -22.09 3.70
N ASP A 170 14.42 -21.72 3.00
CA ASP A 170 15.78 -22.23 3.18
C ASP A 170 16.59 -21.50 4.27
N SER A 171 16.00 -20.48 4.91
CA SER A 171 16.62 -19.60 5.91
C SER A 171 17.85 -18.82 5.42
N SER A 172 18.10 -18.74 4.11
CA SER A 172 19.19 -17.92 3.55
C SER A 172 18.92 -16.42 3.66
N LEU A 173 17.63 -16.03 3.67
CA LEU A 173 17.15 -14.68 3.91
C LEU A 173 16.48 -14.60 5.28
N ILE A 174 16.97 -13.69 6.12
CA ILE A 174 16.28 -13.25 7.34
C ILE A 174 16.23 -11.73 7.31
N TYR A 175 15.05 -11.18 7.09
CA TYR A 175 14.80 -9.75 7.03
C TYR A 175 13.88 -9.33 8.17
N THR A 176 14.19 -8.23 8.86
CA THR A 176 13.37 -7.72 9.97
C THR A 176 13.17 -6.23 9.80
N VAL A 177 11.90 -5.83 9.68
CA VAL A 177 11.48 -4.43 9.65
C VAL A 177 11.00 -4.07 11.05
N LYS A 178 11.57 -3.02 11.64
CA LYS A 178 11.13 -2.45 12.93
C LYS A 178 10.42 -1.11 12.77
N ASP A 179 10.69 -0.43 11.67
CA ASP A 179 9.99 0.78 11.27
C ASP A 179 9.82 0.76 9.74
N PRO A 180 8.59 0.75 9.21
CA PRO A 180 8.36 0.78 7.76
C PRO A 180 8.75 2.13 7.14
N LEU A 181 9.01 3.17 7.95
CA LEU A 181 9.45 4.48 7.48
C LEU A 181 10.97 4.61 7.39
N GLU A 182 11.72 3.59 7.82
CA GLU A 182 13.18 3.57 7.62
C GLU A 182 13.51 3.63 6.12
N LEU A 183 14.34 4.60 5.74
CA LEU A 183 14.78 4.76 4.36
C LEU A 183 15.80 3.69 4.00
N VAL A 184 15.52 2.93 2.96
CA VAL A 184 16.44 1.96 2.38
C VAL A 184 16.84 2.38 0.99
N ASN A 185 18.08 2.11 0.60
CA ASN A 185 18.50 2.31 -0.78
C ASN A 185 17.64 1.43 -1.68
N ILE A 186 17.08 2.00 -2.75
CA ILE A 186 16.11 1.31 -3.60
C ILE A 186 16.68 0.07 -4.32
N ASP A 187 18.00 0.03 -4.50
CA ASP A 187 18.71 -1.11 -5.10
C ASP A 187 19.13 -2.16 -4.05
N SER A 188 18.95 -1.84 -2.76
CA SER A 188 19.28 -2.68 -1.60
C SER A 188 18.05 -3.14 -0.81
N ILE A 189 16.84 -2.96 -1.36
CA ILE A 189 15.62 -3.51 -0.76
C ILE A 189 15.71 -5.05 -0.68
N MET A 190 14.93 -5.64 0.23
CA MET A 190 14.86 -7.10 0.40
C MET A 190 14.65 -7.79 -0.96
N LYS A 191 15.47 -8.79 -1.27
CA LYS A 191 15.35 -9.58 -2.50
C LYS A 191 14.88 -10.98 -2.18
N ILE A 192 13.92 -11.48 -2.94
CA ILE A 192 13.40 -12.85 -2.82
C ILE A 192 13.10 -13.36 -4.22
N GLU A 193 13.29 -14.66 -4.44
CA GLU A 193 12.97 -15.28 -5.73
C GLU A 193 11.48 -15.19 -6.02
N ARG A 194 11.13 -15.16 -7.31
CA ARG A 194 9.74 -15.27 -7.75
C ARG A 194 9.10 -16.54 -7.25
N LEU A 195 7.91 -16.41 -6.69
CA LEU A 195 7.23 -17.51 -6.02
C LEU A 195 8.08 -18.16 -4.92
N GLY A 196 9.12 -17.46 -4.44
CA GLY A 196 9.89 -17.84 -3.27
C GLY A 196 8.99 -17.85 -2.05
N GLU A 197 9.06 -18.94 -1.30
CA GLU A 197 8.30 -19.10 -0.07
C GLU A 197 9.06 -18.52 1.11
N ALA A 198 8.34 -17.80 1.97
CA ALA A 198 8.86 -17.30 3.22
C ALA A 198 7.82 -17.41 4.34
N THR A 199 8.30 -17.48 5.58
CA THR A 199 7.49 -17.32 6.77
C THR A 199 7.50 -15.86 7.18
N ILE A 200 6.32 -15.28 7.38
CA ILE A 200 6.13 -13.96 7.97
C ILE A 200 5.76 -14.13 9.43
N SER A 201 6.43 -13.39 10.30
CA SER A 201 6.04 -13.21 11.70
C SER A 201 5.82 -11.73 11.99
N VAL A 202 4.63 -11.39 12.49
CA VAL A 202 4.25 -10.03 12.88
C VAL A 202 4.16 -9.99 14.41
N TYR A 203 4.85 -9.02 15.00
CA TYR A 203 4.89 -8.80 16.44
C TYR A 203 4.11 -7.53 16.75
N THR A 204 3.18 -7.61 17.69
CA THR A 204 2.29 -6.51 18.08
C THR A 204 2.32 -6.29 19.58
N SER A 205 2.14 -5.04 20.00
CA SER A 205 2.02 -4.67 21.41
C SER A 205 0.87 -3.69 21.66
N PRO A 206 0.30 -3.64 22.88
CA PRO A 206 0.47 -4.65 23.93
C PRO A 206 -0.14 -5.99 23.50
N ASP A 207 0.40 -7.09 24.01
CA ASP A 207 -0.06 -8.46 23.71
C ASP A 207 -1.43 -8.80 24.33
N SER A 208 -1.96 -7.90 25.17
CA SER A 208 -3.29 -8.00 25.77
C SER A 208 -4.43 -7.58 24.84
N VAL A 209 -4.13 -6.99 23.68
CA VAL A 209 -5.15 -6.57 22.70
C VAL A 209 -5.29 -7.64 21.63
N GLU A 210 -6.49 -8.19 21.49
CA GLU A 210 -6.76 -9.18 20.44
C GLU A 210 -6.89 -8.50 19.07
N VAL A 211 -6.06 -8.95 18.12
CA VAL A 211 -6.03 -8.40 16.76
C VAL A 211 -6.14 -9.50 15.69
N CYS A 212 -6.56 -9.09 14.50
CA CYS A 212 -6.52 -9.88 13.28
C CYS A 212 -5.42 -9.32 12.38
N VAL A 213 -4.46 -10.18 12.00
CA VAL A 213 -3.35 -9.80 11.12
C VAL A 213 -3.54 -10.41 9.74
N PHE A 214 -3.49 -9.58 8.71
CA PHE A 214 -3.66 -9.93 7.32
C PHE A 214 -2.40 -9.63 6.53
N VAL A 215 -2.09 -10.51 5.59
CA VAL A 215 -0.98 -10.35 4.65
C VAL A 215 -1.55 -10.11 3.27
N HIS A 216 -1.13 -9.00 2.64
CA HIS A 216 -1.57 -8.55 1.33
C HIS A 216 -0.40 -8.67 0.35
N THR A 217 -0.56 -9.48 -0.70
CA THR A 217 0.47 -9.70 -1.72
C THR A 217 -0.13 -9.71 -3.12
N ARG A 218 0.60 -9.25 -4.13
CA ARG A 218 0.12 -9.20 -5.53
C ARG A 218 0.36 -10.55 -6.22
N GLY A 219 -0.72 -11.25 -6.57
CA GLY A 219 -0.72 -12.43 -7.43
C GLY A 219 -0.70 -12.07 -8.92
N TYR A 220 -0.84 -13.08 -9.79
CA TYR A 220 -0.81 -12.89 -11.25
C TYR A 220 -1.95 -12.00 -11.79
N MET A 221 -3.16 -12.18 -11.26
CA MET A 221 -4.37 -11.49 -11.74
C MET A 221 -5.06 -10.66 -10.67
N ARG A 222 -4.80 -10.95 -9.39
CA ARG A 222 -5.52 -10.36 -8.26
C ARG A 222 -4.61 -10.19 -7.06
N VAL A 223 -5.02 -9.33 -6.14
CA VAL A 223 -4.37 -9.22 -4.83
C VAL A 223 -4.79 -10.44 -4.03
N HIS A 224 -3.83 -11.11 -3.42
CA HIS A 224 -4.06 -12.20 -2.50
C HIS A 224 -4.00 -11.63 -1.10
N ARG A 225 -5.05 -11.84 -0.33
CA ARG A 225 -5.13 -11.41 1.05
C ARG A 225 -5.59 -12.57 1.92
N TYR A 226 -4.94 -12.74 3.05
CA TYR A 226 -5.24 -13.84 3.97
C TYR A 226 -4.79 -13.51 5.37
N ARG A 227 -5.53 -14.04 6.35
CA ARG A 227 -5.18 -13.94 7.76
C ARG A 227 -4.01 -14.86 8.09
N ILE A 228 -3.08 -14.36 8.91
CA ILE A 228 -2.08 -15.18 9.59
C ILE A 228 -2.48 -15.39 11.06
N MET A 229 -2.09 -16.52 11.62
CA MET A 229 -2.63 -16.98 12.91
C MET A 229 -1.69 -16.67 14.05
N GLU A 230 -2.25 -16.33 15.20
CA GLU A 230 -1.50 -16.17 16.43
C GLU A 230 -0.82 -17.50 16.83
N LYS A 231 0.43 -17.42 17.27
CA LYS A 231 1.23 -18.55 17.78
C LYS A 231 1.58 -18.41 19.25
N ALA A 232 1.66 -17.18 19.72
CA ALA A 232 1.84 -16.78 21.10
C ALA A 232 1.25 -15.37 21.25
N PRO A 233 0.95 -14.90 22.48
CA PRO A 233 0.43 -13.55 22.70
C PRO A 233 1.22 -12.49 21.94
N GLY A 234 0.54 -11.76 21.05
CA GLY A 234 1.14 -10.70 20.23
C GLY A 234 2.09 -11.17 19.12
N VAL A 235 2.13 -12.47 18.81
CA VAL A 235 2.99 -13.05 17.75
C VAL A 235 2.15 -13.82 16.75
N TYR A 236 2.05 -13.27 15.54
CA TYR A 236 1.25 -13.83 14.45
C TYR A 236 2.16 -14.37 13.36
N CYS A 237 1.88 -15.57 12.86
CA CYS A 237 2.75 -16.25 11.91
C CYS A 237 1.97 -16.93 10.78
N GLY A 238 2.49 -16.81 9.56
CA GLY A 238 1.94 -17.46 8.39
C GLY A 238 2.94 -17.58 7.25
N ARG A 239 2.55 -18.35 6.24
CA ARG A 239 3.34 -18.54 5.01
C ARG A 239 3.00 -17.43 4.03
N TRP A 240 4.00 -16.94 3.32
CA TRP A 240 3.89 -15.96 2.26
C TRP A 240 4.62 -16.44 1.02
N LEU A 241 4.05 -16.11 -0.12
CA LEU A 241 4.61 -16.36 -1.43
C LEU A 241 4.92 -15.02 -2.11
N ALA A 242 6.18 -14.84 -2.49
CA ALA A 242 6.61 -13.66 -3.22
C ALA A 242 5.88 -13.53 -4.57
N SER A 243 5.79 -12.29 -5.08
CA SER A 243 5.06 -12.01 -6.30
C SER A 243 5.57 -12.86 -7.46
N PRO A 244 4.65 -13.41 -8.29
CA PRO A 244 5.03 -14.15 -9.48
C PRO A 244 5.68 -13.31 -10.58
N MET A 245 5.72 -11.98 -10.44
CA MET A 245 6.25 -11.07 -11.44
C MET A 245 7.55 -10.43 -10.95
N GLU A 246 8.56 -10.37 -11.83
CA GLU A 246 9.86 -9.74 -11.55
C GLU A 246 9.73 -8.25 -11.23
N GLY A 247 10.71 -7.73 -10.51
CA GLY A 247 10.88 -6.30 -10.22
C GLY A 247 10.42 -5.93 -8.82
N ARG A 248 10.30 -4.62 -8.59
CA ARG A 248 9.96 -4.05 -7.29
C ARG A 248 8.48 -4.23 -6.99
N ARG A 249 8.18 -4.69 -5.77
CA ARG A 249 6.86 -5.13 -5.31
C ARG A 249 6.62 -4.67 -3.88
N ARG A 250 5.39 -4.88 -3.44
CA ARG A 250 4.86 -4.47 -2.14
C ARG A 250 4.30 -5.68 -1.41
N LEU A 251 4.58 -5.74 -0.12
CA LEU A 251 3.99 -6.65 0.84
C LEU A 251 3.25 -5.80 1.87
N GLY A 252 1.92 -5.90 1.90
CA GLY A 252 1.11 -5.25 2.92
C GLY A 252 0.93 -6.15 4.12
N ILE A 253 1.07 -5.58 5.31
CA ILE A 253 0.65 -6.16 6.58
C ILE A 253 -0.44 -5.24 7.09
N ASP A 254 -1.63 -5.77 7.32
CA ASP A 254 -2.78 -5.01 7.80
C ASP A 254 -3.25 -5.64 9.10
N VAL A 255 -3.32 -4.84 10.16
CA VAL A 255 -3.71 -5.30 11.49
C VAL A 255 -4.92 -4.52 11.92
N LEU A 256 -5.97 -5.23 12.30
CA LEU A 256 -7.23 -4.67 12.79
C LEU A 256 -7.54 -5.25 14.16
N THR A 257 -8.15 -4.48 15.05
CA THR A 257 -8.65 -5.09 16.31
C THR A 257 -9.70 -6.15 16.01
N TYR A 258 -9.78 -7.18 16.84
CA TYR A 258 -10.88 -8.16 16.75
C TYR A 258 -12.24 -7.46 16.74
N GLU A 259 -12.40 -6.48 17.63
CA GLU A 259 -13.60 -5.65 17.73
C GLU A 259 -13.92 -4.89 16.43
N THR A 260 -12.92 -4.41 15.69
CA THR A 260 -13.15 -3.77 14.38
C THR A 260 -13.90 -4.70 13.43
N ILE A 261 -13.58 -5.99 13.43
CA ILE A 261 -14.17 -7.00 12.56
C ILE A 261 -15.51 -7.52 13.10
N PHE A 262 -15.56 -7.84 14.39
CA PHE A 262 -16.65 -8.66 14.96
C PHE A 262 -17.64 -7.89 15.83
N ASN A 263 -17.40 -6.60 16.12
CA ASN A 263 -18.29 -5.80 16.96
C ASN A 263 -18.81 -4.58 16.19
N ASP A 264 -20.14 -4.42 16.23
CA ASP A 264 -20.85 -3.38 15.48
C ASP A 264 -20.88 -2.04 16.22
N SER A 265 -20.56 -2.02 17.52
CA SER A 265 -20.57 -0.82 18.35
C SER A 265 -19.21 -0.13 18.45
N THR A 266 -18.13 -0.79 18.04
CA THR A 266 -16.77 -0.25 18.11
C THR A 266 -16.40 0.44 16.81
N GLY A 267 -15.56 1.48 16.89
CA GLY A 267 -15.01 2.17 15.72
C GLY A 267 -14.04 1.29 14.94
N TYR A 268 -13.58 1.82 13.80
CA TYR A 268 -12.51 1.23 13.02
C TYR A 268 -11.16 1.53 13.67
N GLU A 269 -10.39 0.48 13.98
CA GLU A 269 -9.08 0.59 14.62
C GLU A 269 -8.08 -0.33 13.89
N GLY A 270 -7.16 0.28 13.16
CA GLY A 270 -6.18 -0.42 12.32
C GLY A 270 -4.79 0.23 12.29
N GLU A 271 -3.80 -0.60 11.98
CA GLU A 271 -2.44 -0.19 11.60
C GLU A 271 -1.96 -1.09 10.47
N GLY A 272 -1.47 -0.47 9.40
CA GLY A 272 -0.97 -1.16 8.21
C GLY A 272 0.47 -0.77 7.90
N TRP A 273 1.31 -1.74 7.52
CA TRP A 273 2.66 -1.52 7.03
C TRP A 273 2.77 -2.01 5.59
N VAL A 274 3.37 -1.21 4.72
CA VAL A 274 3.76 -1.64 3.37
C VAL A 274 5.27 -1.79 3.33
N ILE A 275 5.75 -3.01 3.07
CA ILE A 275 7.17 -3.34 2.96
C ILE A 275 7.51 -3.48 1.48
N LEU A 276 8.63 -2.89 1.07
CA LEU A 276 9.13 -3.00 -0.30
C LEU A 276 10.09 -4.18 -0.43
N TYR A 277 10.00 -4.87 -1.55
CA TYR A 277 10.92 -5.95 -1.91
C TYR A 277 11.11 -6.02 -3.42
N GLU A 278 12.16 -6.70 -3.86
CA GLU A 278 12.40 -7.06 -5.25
C GLU A 278 12.13 -8.56 -5.44
N SER A 279 11.18 -8.87 -6.31
CA SER A 279 10.98 -10.23 -6.80
C SER A 279 11.97 -10.48 -7.94
N THR A 280 12.88 -11.42 -7.76
CA THR A 280 13.98 -11.68 -8.69
C THR A 280 13.67 -12.85 -9.60
N GLY A 281 14.09 -12.77 -10.87
CA GLY A 281 14.06 -13.89 -11.80
C GLY A 281 15.18 -14.89 -11.47
N GLU A 282 14.96 -16.16 -11.76
CA GLU A 282 16.03 -17.18 -11.83
C GLU A 282 17.04 -16.86 -12.94
#